data_AF-A0A5B9MGV7-F1
#
_entry.id   AF-A0A5B9MGV7-F1
#
_cell.length_a   1.000
_cell.length_b   1.000
_cell.length_c   1.000
_cell.angle_alpha   90.00
_cell.angle_beta   90.00
_cell.angle_gamma   90.00
#
_symmetry.space_group_name_H-M   'P 1'
#
loop_
_entity.id
_entity.type
_entity.pdbx_description
1 polymer ?
#
loop_
_entity_poly.entity_id
_entity_poly.type
_entity_poly.pdbx_seq_one_letter_code
_entity_poly.pdbx_strand_id
1 'polypeptide(L)'
;MATKTSAINGQVKTDVDDIDTSEMDTYQQTFDGASGAADVDHRPAIRIAIGELILGLLGLTCWFCLFTGGILVGTQPFRETLQTPTALTPVLASWFVVCAFWTVTNVGLLACVASFLGALGRRTRFTLMSDQPRAAIDGGHPPLLSISTYYVSAIMRGFGIYALVLAGILVLATESLVSPTQAAYMRLAPLVSIISFYAGFDPNMFASLLDRVKSFLETPESAGGRAEVVEASAAQTKPRPR
;
A
#
# COMPACT_ATOMS: atom_id res chain seq x y z
N MET A 1 17.42 27.11 -49.69
CA MET A 1 16.65 25.86 -49.61
C MET A 1 15.44 26.12 -48.73
N ALA A 2 14.26 26.24 -49.34
CA ALA A 2 13.02 26.60 -48.65
C ALA A 2 12.14 25.34 -48.52
N THR A 3 11.86 24.94 -47.28
CA THR A 3 11.11 23.72 -46.97
C THR A 3 9.62 24.07 -46.84
N LYS A 4 8.84 23.50 -47.76
CA LYS A 4 7.39 23.70 -47.91
C LYS A 4 6.66 22.81 -46.88
N THR A 5 5.98 23.43 -45.92
CA THR A 5 5.17 22.72 -44.91
C THR A 5 3.73 22.65 -45.42
N SER A 6 3.27 21.44 -45.75
CA SER A 6 1.92 21.17 -46.24
C SER A 6 1.04 20.73 -45.07
N ALA A 7 0.00 21.51 -44.77
CA ALA A 7 -1.01 21.20 -43.78
C ALA A 7 -2.02 20.20 -44.36
N ILE A 8 -2.26 19.09 -43.66
CA ILE A 8 -3.33 18.13 -43.95
C ILE A 8 -4.37 18.29 -42.83
N ASN A 9 -5.48 18.95 -43.17
CA ASN A 9 -6.63 19.13 -42.29
C ASN A 9 -7.70 18.09 -42.69
N GLY A 10 -7.69 16.94 -42.00
CA GLY A 10 -8.69 15.89 -42.18
C GLY A 10 -9.79 16.03 -41.13
N GLN A 11 -10.94 16.57 -41.51
CA GLN A 11 -12.15 16.48 -40.69
C GLN A 11 -12.71 15.05 -40.78
N VAL A 12 -12.66 14.33 -39.66
CA VAL A 12 -13.41 13.09 -39.46
C VAL A 12 -14.79 13.48 -38.94
N LYS A 13 -15.80 13.34 -39.79
CA LYS A 13 -17.21 13.45 -39.43
C LYS A 13 -17.65 12.07 -38.94
N THR A 14 -17.79 11.90 -37.63
CA THR A 14 -18.38 10.70 -37.03
C THR A 14 -19.90 10.88 -37.04
N ASP A 15 -20.58 10.13 -37.91
CA ASP A 15 -22.02 9.91 -37.83
C ASP A 15 -22.31 9.10 -36.54
N VAL A 16 -22.97 9.75 -35.59
CA VAL A 16 -23.47 9.19 -34.33
C VAL A 16 -24.98 9.44 -34.31
N ASP A 17 -25.68 8.76 -35.21
CA ASP A 17 -27.13 8.63 -35.15
C ASP A 17 -27.42 7.13 -35.16
N ASP A 18 -28.38 6.70 -34.35
CA ASP A 18 -28.80 5.31 -34.05
C ASP A 18 -28.08 4.61 -32.88
N ILE A 19 -28.18 5.21 -31.69
CA ILE A 19 -28.16 4.44 -30.44
C ILE A 19 -29.60 3.98 -30.17
N ASP A 20 -29.82 2.68 -30.33
CA ASP A 20 -31.07 1.95 -30.10
C ASP A 20 -31.49 2.06 -28.61
N THR A 21 -32.47 2.92 -28.33
CA THR A 21 -33.01 3.15 -26.98
C THR A 21 -33.88 1.99 -26.47
N SER A 22 -34.14 0.94 -27.26
CA SER A 22 -34.97 -0.19 -26.83
C SER A 22 -34.28 -1.17 -25.87
N GLU A 23 -32.95 -1.17 -25.84
CA GLU A 23 -32.19 -2.00 -24.89
C GLU A 23 -32.26 -1.47 -23.45
N MET A 24 -32.56 -0.16 -23.27
CA MET A 24 -32.50 0.49 -21.96
C MET A 24 -33.69 0.14 -21.05
N ASP A 25 -34.86 -0.16 -21.62
CA ASP A 25 -36.07 -0.50 -20.84
C ASP A 25 -36.01 -1.93 -20.25
N THR A 26 -35.26 -2.84 -20.89
CA THR A 26 -35.12 -4.23 -20.40
C THR A 26 -34.26 -4.31 -19.13
N TYR A 27 -33.30 -3.39 -18.96
CA TYR A 27 -32.51 -3.31 -17.73
C TYR A 27 -33.31 -2.77 -16.56
N GLN A 28 -34.29 -1.90 -16.81
CA GLN A 28 -35.08 -1.28 -15.75
C GLN A 28 -36.08 -2.26 -15.13
N GLN A 29 -36.65 -3.16 -15.93
CA GLN A 29 -37.65 -4.12 -15.46
C GLN A 29 -37.07 -5.28 -14.64
N THR A 30 -35.75 -5.53 -14.73
CA THR A 30 -35.09 -6.59 -13.94
C THR A 30 -34.73 -6.11 -12.52
N PHE A 31 -34.79 -4.80 -12.26
CA PHE A 31 -34.39 -4.22 -10.97
C PHE A 31 -35.52 -4.20 -9.92
N ASP A 32 -36.78 -4.21 -10.35
CA ASP A 32 -37.93 -4.04 -9.44
C ASP A 32 -38.40 -5.33 -8.75
N GLY A 33 -37.86 -6.50 -9.13
CA GLY A 33 -38.27 -7.81 -8.59
C GLY A 33 -37.53 -8.31 -7.35
N ALA A 34 -36.49 -7.62 -6.87
CA ALA A 34 -35.56 -8.13 -5.86
C ALA A 34 -35.69 -7.51 -4.45
N SER A 35 -36.75 -6.76 -4.17
CA SER A 35 -36.91 -5.96 -2.95
C SER A 35 -37.58 -6.68 -1.77
N GLY A 36 -37.70 -8.02 -1.80
CA GLY A 36 -38.50 -8.78 -0.82
C GLY A 36 -37.77 -9.79 0.08
N ALA A 37 -36.45 -9.97 -0.03
CA ALA A 37 -35.73 -10.97 0.77
C ALA A 37 -35.03 -10.32 1.97
N ALA A 38 -35.38 -10.79 3.16
CA ALA A 38 -34.87 -10.39 4.46
C ALA A 38 -33.40 -9.93 4.47
N ASP A 39 -33.22 -8.67 4.83
CA ASP A 39 -31.98 -7.97 5.15
C ASP A 39 -31.31 -8.62 6.38
N VAL A 40 -30.66 -9.76 6.17
CA VAL A 40 -29.79 -10.36 7.18
C VAL A 40 -28.49 -9.57 7.15
N ASP A 41 -28.29 -8.71 8.15
CA ASP A 41 -27.09 -7.88 8.42
C ASP A 41 -25.82 -8.77 8.47
N HIS A 42 -25.35 -9.22 7.31
CA HIS A 42 -24.08 -9.89 7.11
C HIS A 42 -23.01 -8.82 7.12
N ARG A 43 -22.66 -8.36 8.33
CA ARG A 43 -21.41 -7.63 8.51
C ARG A 43 -20.29 -8.66 8.35
N PRO A 44 -19.50 -8.61 7.27
CA PRO A 44 -18.40 -9.54 7.10
C PRO A 44 -17.45 -9.39 8.30
N ALA A 45 -17.30 -10.47 9.06
CA ALA A 45 -16.39 -10.49 10.19
C ALA A 45 -14.95 -10.38 9.65
N ILE A 46 -14.32 -9.25 9.94
CA ILE A 46 -12.96 -8.92 9.53
C ILE A 46 -11.99 -9.96 10.13
N ARG A 47 -11.48 -10.87 9.31
CA ARG A 47 -10.43 -11.82 9.73
C ARG A 47 -9.08 -11.33 9.21
N ILE A 48 -8.40 -10.53 10.02
CA ILE A 48 -6.98 -10.24 9.81
C ILE A 48 -6.23 -11.54 10.06
N ALA A 49 -5.55 -12.05 9.04
CA ALA A 49 -4.64 -13.17 9.23
C ALA A 49 -3.49 -12.71 10.13
N ILE A 50 -3.38 -13.29 11.33
CA ILE A 50 -2.32 -12.96 12.30
C ILE A 50 -0.92 -13.02 11.66
N GLY A 51 -0.72 -13.92 10.69
CA GLY A 51 0.53 -14.01 9.94
C GLY A 51 0.88 -12.73 9.16
N GLU A 52 -0.10 -12.05 8.56
CA GLU A 52 0.13 -10.78 7.84
C GLU A 52 0.48 -9.65 8.81
N LEU A 53 -0.16 -9.63 9.99
CA LEU A 53 0.17 -8.69 11.06
C LEU A 53 1.60 -8.90 11.57
N ILE A 54 1.99 -10.15 11.84
CA ILE A 54 3.36 -10.49 12.26
C ILE A 54 4.35 -10.08 11.17
N LEU A 55 4.07 -10.36 9.90
CA LEU A 55 4.95 -10.00 8.79
C LEU A 55 5.11 -8.48 8.63
N GLY A 56 4.03 -7.72 8.85
CA GLY A 56 4.08 -6.25 8.90
C GLY A 56 4.94 -5.73 10.06
N LEU A 57 4.77 -6.29 11.26
CA LEU A 57 5.58 -5.94 12.43
C LEU A 57 7.06 -6.28 12.23
N LEU A 58 7.36 -7.44 11.65
CA LEU A 58 8.73 -7.84 11.31
C LEU A 58 9.34 -6.93 10.26
N GLY A 59 8.60 -6.58 9.20
CA GLY A 59 9.05 -5.64 8.18
C GLY A 59 9.34 -4.26 8.75
N LEU A 60 8.48 -3.76 9.65
CA LEU A 60 8.65 -2.46 10.30
C LEU A 60 9.88 -2.46 11.24
N THR A 61 10.04 -3.52 12.03
CA THR A 61 11.20 -3.69 12.90
C THR A 61 12.49 -3.76 12.08
N CYS A 62 12.48 -4.55 11.01
CA CYS A 62 13.60 -4.64 10.06
C CYS A 62 13.96 -3.27 9.48
N TRP A 63 12.96 -2.48 9.08
CA TRP A 63 13.17 -1.11 8.58
C TRP A 63 13.88 -0.23 9.62
N PHE A 64 13.42 -0.22 10.87
CA PHE A 64 14.06 0.55 11.95
C PHE A 64 15.47 0.08 12.26
N CYS A 65 15.72 -1.23 12.27
CA CYS A 65 17.05 -1.79 12.47
C CYS A 65 18.01 -1.40 11.34
N LEU A 66 17.57 -1.47 10.09
CA LEU A 66 18.37 -1.06 8.93
C LEU A 66 18.67 0.43 8.95
N PHE A 67 17.68 1.26 9.27
CA PHE A 67 17.84 2.71 9.36
C PHE A 67 18.80 3.09 10.48
N THR A 68 18.56 2.58 11.69
CA THR A 68 19.39 2.88 12.86
C THR A 68 20.81 2.33 12.68
N GLY A 69 20.94 1.11 12.15
CA GLY A 69 22.24 0.53 11.85
C GLY A 69 23.01 1.30 10.78
N GLY A 70 22.33 1.83 9.75
CA GLY A 70 22.96 2.70 8.76
C GLY A 70 23.50 4.01 9.32
N ILE A 71 22.92 4.51 10.43
CA ILE A 71 23.40 5.69 11.16
C ILE A 71 24.57 5.35 12.09
N LEU A 72 24.46 4.24 12.83
CA LEU A 72 25.37 3.91 13.93
C LEU A 72 26.60 3.10 13.50
N VAL A 73 26.48 2.26 12.46
CA VAL A 73 27.51 1.31 12.06
C VAL A 73 28.41 1.92 10.98
N GLY A 74 29.62 2.31 11.38
CA GLY A 74 30.67 2.64 10.42
C GLY A 74 31.14 1.40 9.66
N THR A 75 30.99 1.39 8.33
CA THR A 75 31.37 0.25 7.48
C THR A 75 32.85 0.22 7.06
N GLN A 76 33.61 1.26 7.38
CA GLN A 76 35.03 1.37 7.03
C GLN A 76 35.91 0.18 7.48
N PRO A 77 35.93 -0.25 8.75
CA PRO A 77 36.78 -1.36 9.18
C PRO A 77 36.45 -2.69 8.49
N PHE A 78 35.16 -2.89 8.15
CA PHE A 78 34.71 -4.07 7.43
C PHE A 78 35.18 -4.04 5.96
N ARG A 79 35.22 -2.86 5.32
CA ARG A 79 35.76 -2.71 3.96
C ARG A 79 37.26 -2.95 3.90
N GLU A 80 38.01 -2.48 4.89
CA GLU A 80 39.46 -2.73 5.00
C GLU A 80 39.75 -4.24 5.22
N THR A 81 38.91 -4.91 6.02
CA THR A 81 38.99 -6.37 6.21
C THR A 81 38.78 -7.13 4.90
N LEU A 82 37.85 -6.68 4.04
CA LEU A 82 37.58 -7.30 2.73
C LEU A 82 38.72 -7.11 1.71
N GLN A 83 39.55 -6.08 1.88
CA GLN A 83 40.72 -5.84 1.03
C GLN A 83 41.93 -6.69 1.45
N THR A 84 41.91 -7.23 2.67
CA THR A 84 43.01 -8.03 3.21
C THR A 84 42.72 -9.52 3.04
N PRO A 85 43.64 -10.32 2.49
CA PRO A 85 43.45 -11.76 2.38
C PRO A 85 43.39 -12.39 3.79
N THR A 86 42.18 -12.73 4.24
CA THR A 86 41.86 -13.29 5.56
C THR A 86 40.99 -14.54 5.42
N ALA A 87 40.73 -15.24 6.53
CA ALA A 87 39.85 -16.42 6.56
C ALA A 87 38.43 -16.09 6.05
N LEU A 88 37.71 -17.07 5.50
CA LEU A 88 36.38 -16.86 4.90
C LEU A 88 35.32 -16.35 5.89
N THR A 89 35.38 -16.79 7.15
CA THR A 89 34.38 -16.42 8.17
C THR A 89 34.30 -14.90 8.43
N PRO A 90 35.40 -14.19 8.75
CA PRO A 90 35.37 -12.74 8.93
C PRO A 90 35.05 -12.00 7.62
N VAL A 91 35.41 -12.56 6.46
CA VAL A 91 35.06 -12.01 5.15
C VAL A 91 33.55 -12.02 4.93
N LEU A 92 32.87 -13.14 5.20
CA LEU A 92 31.42 -13.26 5.03
C LEU A 92 30.65 -12.34 5.98
N ALA A 93 31.06 -12.26 7.24
CA ALA A 93 30.47 -11.34 8.21
C ALA A 93 30.65 -9.88 7.79
N SER A 94 31.86 -9.50 7.37
CA SER A 94 32.16 -8.15 6.87
C SER A 94 31.38 -7.81 5.62
N TRP A 95 31.25 -8.76 4.69
CA TRP A 95 30.45 -8.61 3.48
C TRP A 95 28.98 -8.35 3.81
N PHE A 96 28.40 -9.13 4.73
CA PHE A 96 27.01 -8.94 5.15
C PHE A 96 26.79 -7.57 5.80
N VAL A 97 27.69 -7.14 6.69
CA VAL A 97 27.62 -5.82 7.34
C VAL A 97 27.75 -4.69 6.31
N VAL A 98 28.66 -4.81 5.35
CA VAL A 98 28.82 -3.82 4.27
C VAL A 98 27.56 -3.79 3.40
N CYS A 99 27.04 -4.93 2.97
CA CYS A 99 25.81 -4.96 2.17
C CYS A 99 24.61 -4.37 2.92
N ALA A 100 24.47 -4.65 4.22
CA ALA A 100 23.35 -4.18 5.03
C ALA A 100 23.44 -2.69 5.41
N PHE A 101 24.64 -2.17 5.69
CA PHE A 101 24.82 -0.86 6.32
C PHE A 101 25.66 0.15 5.51
N TRP A 102 26.22 -0.24 4.36
CA TRP A 102 26.84 0.75 3.48
C TRP A 102 25.76 1.65 2.89
N THR A 103 25.98 2.97 2.94
CA THR A 103 24.98 4.01 2.65
C THR A 103 24.13 3.70 1.41
N VAL A 104 24.78 3.36 0.29
CA VAL A 104 24.11 3.13 -0.99
C VAL A 104 23.19 1.89 -0.93
N THR A 105 23.74 0.74 -0.51
CA THR A 105 22.97 -0.51 -0.44
C THR A 105 21.91 -0.48 0.65
N ASN A 106 22.20 0.15 1.79
CA ASN A 106 21.27 0.33 2.89
C ASN A 106 20.02 1.14 2.47
N VAL A 107 20.20 2.26 1.75
CA VAL A 107 19.07 3.04 1.20
C VAL A 107 18.24 2.19 0.24
N GLY A 108 18.87 1.34 -0.58
CA GLY A 108 18.17 0.40 -1.45
C GLY A 108 17.35 -0.64 -0.68
N LEU A 109 17.91 -1.20 0.39
CA LEU A 109 17.19 -2.15 1.26
C LEU A 109 16.01 -1.47 1.96
N LEU A 110 16.18 -0.26 2.49
CA LEU A 110 15.11 0.52 3.11
C LEU A 110 13.97 0.80 2.13
N ALA A 111 14.29 1.15 0.87
CA ALA A 111 13.32 1.35 -0.19
C ALA A 111 12.52 0.07 -0.51
N CYS A 112 13.20 -1.07 -0.60
CA CYS A 112 12.57 -2.37 -0.81
C CYS A 112 11.61 -2.74 0.34
N VAL A 113 12.08 -2.61 1.59
CA VAL A 113 11.27 -2.91 2.79
C VAL A 113 10.09 -1.95 2.91
N ALA A 114 10.29 -0.66 2.63
CA ALA A 114 9.22 0.33 2.65
C ALA A 114 8.12 0.02 1.61
N SER A 115 8.49 -0.36 0.38
CA SER A 115 7.50 -0.75 -0.64
C SER A 115 6.78 -2.04 -0.30
N PHE A 116 7.48 -3.00 0.30
CA PHE A 116 6.88 -4.23 0.84
C PHE A 116 5.83 -3.93 1.93
N LEU A 117 6.13 -3.04 2.88
CA LEU A 117 5.19 -2.61 3.91
C LEU A 117 3.97 -1.90 3.30
N GLY A 118 4.16 -1.08 2.27
CA GLY A 118 3.05 -0.47 1.51
C GLY A 118 2.13 -1.53 0.88
N ALA A 119 2.71 -2.58 0.32
CA ALA A 119 1.96 -3.69 -0.29
C ALA A 119 1.18 -4.51 0.74
N LEU A 120 1.79 -4.78 1.91
CA LEU A 120 1.10 -5.44 3.03
C LEU A 120 -0.11 -4.62 3.46
N GLY A 121 0.04 -3.30 3.57
CA GLY A 121 -1.08 -2.39 3.83
C GLY A 121 -2.24 -2.62 2.87
N ARG A 122 -1.99 -2.60 1.55
CA ARG A 122 -3.04 -2.79 0.54
C ARG A 122 -3.77 -4.11 0.70
N ARG A 123 -3.04 -5.20 0.95
CA ARG A 123 -3.62 -6.54 1.03
C ARG A 123 -4.52 -6.73 2.26
N THR A 124 -4.15 -6.17 3.41
CA THR A 124 -4.99 -6.24 4.62
C THR A 124 -6.39 -5.64 4.41
N ARG A 125 -6.59 -4.80 3.37
CA ARG A 125 -7.89 -4.26 2.96
C ARG A 125 -8.66 -5.18 2.01
N PHE A 126 -8.01 -5.89 1.09
CA PHE A 126 -8.74 -6.77 0.16
C PHE A 126 -9.37 -7.95 0.88
N THR A 127 -8.70 -8.50 1.89
CA THR A 127 -9.28 -9.48 2.82
C THR A 127 -10.49 -8.92 3.58
N LEU A 128 -10.62 -7.59 3.66
CA LEU A 128 -11.70 -6.88 4.33
C LEU A 128 -12.92 -6.62 3.42
N MET A 129 -12.74 -6.66 2.10
CA MET A 129 -13.77 -6.29 1.10
C MET A 129 -14.22 -7.48 0.23
N SER A 130 -13.51 -8.60 0.26
CA SER A 130 -13.82 -9.78 -0.54
C SER A 130 -14.82 -10.74 0.13
N ASP A 131 -15.99 -10.23 0.53
CA ASP A 131 -17.19 -11.07 0.66
C ASP A 131 -18.08 -10.96 -0.59
N GLN A 132 -17.55 -10.32 -1.65
CA GLN A 132 -18.19 -10.32 -2.96
C GLN A 132 -18.07 -11.73 -3.56
N PRO A 133 -19.18 -12.42 -3.87
CA PRO A 133 -19.19 -13.81 -4.32
C PRO A 133 -18.67 -13.92 -5.77
N ARG A 134 -17.37 -13.75 -5.96
CA ARG A 134 -16.66 -14.10 -7.20
C ARG A 134 -16.27 -15.58 -7.26
N ALA A 135 -16.63 -16.36 -6.24
CA ALA A 135 -16.43 -17.81 -6.18
C ALA A 135 -17.33 -18.61 -7.15
N ALA A 136 -18.19 -17.95 -7.94
CA ALA A 136 -19.06 -18.65 -8.90
C ALA A 136 -18.49 -18.80 -10.32
N ILE A 137 -17.32 -18.19 -10.65
CA ILE A 137 -16.84 -18.23 -12.04
C ILE A 137 -15.76 -19.28 -12.30
N ASP A 138 -14.88 -19.63 -11.35
CA ASP A 138 -13.94 -20.74 -11.57
C ASP A 138 -13.51 -21.39 -10.25
N GLY A 139 -13.93 -22.64 -10.02
CA GLY A 139 -13.64 -23.44 -8.82
C GLY A 139 -12.18 -23.90 -8.67
N GLY A 140 -11.21 -23.15 -9.21
CA GLY A 140 -9.79 -23.41 -9.04
C GLY A 140 -9.26 -22.73 -7.78
N HIS A 141 -8.76 -23.50 -6.81
CA HIS A 141 -8.04 -22.96 -5.67
C HIS A 141 -7.03 -21.89 -6.13
N PRO A 142 -7.03 -20.67 -5.55
CA PRO A 142 -6.04 -19.67 -5.91
C PRO A 142 -4.65 -20.23 -5.58
N PRO A 143 -3.76 -20.43 -6.58
CA PRO A 143 -2.47 -21.06 -6.34
C PRO A 143 -1.66 -20.15 -5.40
N LEU A 144 -1.03 -20.75 -4.38
CA LEU A 144 -0.17 -20.04 -3.42
C LEU A 144 0.92 -19.20 -4.11
N LEU A 145 1.29 -19.54 -5.35
CA LEU A 145 2.16 -18.75 -6.22
C LEU A 145 1.68 -17.31 -6.48
N SER A 146 0.36 -17.05 -6.42
CA SER A 146 -0.20 -15.72 -6.64
C SER A 146 0.23 -14.73 -5.54
N ILE A 147 0.36 -15.21 -4.30
CA ILE A 147 0.67 -14.38 -3.13
C ILE A 147 2.12 -13.90 -3.18
N SER A 148 3.06 -14.79 -3.45
CA SER A 148 4.48 -14.43 -3.55
C SER A 148 4.71 -13.47 -4.71
N THR A 149 4.07 -13.71 -5.86
CA THR A 149 4.14 -12.83 -7.03
C THR A 149 3.71 -11.40 -6.70
N TYR A 150 2.66 -11.24 -5.89
CA TYR A 150 2.19 -9.93 -5.44
C TYR A 150 3.24 -9.18 -4.61
N TYR A 151 3.83 -9.83 -3.59
CA TYR A 151 4.84 -9.20 -2.73
C TYR A 151 6.14 -8.92 -3.47
N VAL A 152 6.58 -9.85 -4.32
CA VAL A 152 7.77 -9.68 -5.17
C VAL A 152 7.57 -8.50 -6.12
N SER A 153 6.40 -8.39 -6.76
CA SER A 153 6.08 -7.24 -7.62
C SER A 153 6.17 -5.91 -6.86
N ALA A 154 5.74 -5.87 -5.61
CA ALA A 154 5.84 -4.66 -4.80
C ALA A 154 7.30 -4.32 -4.41
N ILE A 155 8.08 -5.31 -3.96
CA ILE A 155 9.51 -5.13 -3.66
C ILE A 155 10.24 -4.59 -4.90
N MET A 156 9.97 -5.15 -6.08
CA MET A 156 10.57 -4.70 -7.35
C MET A 156 10.21 -3.25 -7.70
N ARG A 157 9.00 -2.77 -7.36
CA ARG A 157 8.64 -1.34 -7.54
C ARG A 157 9.45 -0.45 -6.60
N GLY A 158 9.61 -0.85 -5.34
CA GLY A 158 10.47 -0.15 -4.38
C GLY A 158 11.92 -0.06 -4.83
N PHE A 159 12.44 -1.18 -5.34
CA PHE A 159 13.78 -1.25 -5.94
C PHE A 159 13.92 -0.35 -7.17
N GLY A 160 12.91 -0.33 -8.05
CA GLY A 160 12.90 0.54 -9.24
C GLY A 160 12.99 2.03 -8.89
N ILE A 161 12.29 2.46 -7.83
CA ILE A 161 12.38 3.85 -7.34
C ILE A 161 13.74 4.16 -6.76
N TYR A 162 14.30 3.23 -5.98
CA TYR A 162 15.68 3.37 -5.51
C TYR A 162 16.66 3.51 -6.68
N ALA A 163 16.56 2.67 -7.71
CA ALA A 163 17.42 2.74 -8.89
C ALA A 163 17.28 4.08 -9.63
N LEU A 164 16.07 4.61 -9.74
CA LEU A 164 15.81 5.92 -10.36
C LEU A 164 16.42 7.06 -9.54
N VAL A 165 16.25 7.05 -8.21
CA VAL A 165 16.86 8.04 -7.32
C VAL A 165 18.39 7.94 -7.36
N LEU A 166 18.94 6.73 -7.31
CA LEU A 166 20.37 6.49 -7.37
C LEU A 166 20.95 6.98 -8.71
N ALA A 167 20.25 6.72 -9.83
CA ALA A 167 20.62 7.25 -11.15
C ALA A 167 20.62 8.78 -11.16
N GLY A 168 19.60 9.41 -10.56
CA GLY A 168 19.55 10.86 -10.40
C GLY A 168 20.72 11.42 -9.58
N ILE A 169 21.07 10.79 -8.47
CA ILE A 169 22.20 11.20 -7.61
C ILE A 169 23.54 10.98 -8.32
N LEU A 170 23.70 9.86 -9.04
CA LEU A 170 24.88 9.60 -9.86
C LEU A 170 25.10 10.67 -10.93
N VAL A 171 24.02 11.19 -11.51
CA VAL A 171 24.10 12.27 -12.51
C VAL A 171 24.40 13.62 -11.85
N LEU A 172 23.83 13.90 -10.67
CA LEU A 172 23.91 15.22 -10.03
C LEU A 172 25.11 15.40 -9.10
N ALA A 173 25.62 14.34 -8.47
CA ALA A 173 26.58 14.43 -7.37
C ALA A 173 27.40 13.14 -7.18
N THR A 174 28.23 12.79 -8.16
CA THR A 174 29.15 11.63 -8.07
C THR A 174 30.07 11.66 -6.85
N GLU A 175 30.59 12.84 -6.47
CA GLU A 175 31.49 12.98 -5.31
C GLU A 175 30.82 12.68 -3.97
N SER A 176 29.52 12.98 -3.84
CA SER A 176 28.75 12.70 -2.62
C SER A 176 28.52 11.20 -2.39
N LEU A 177 28.68 10.36 -3.41
CA LEU A 177 28.55 8.90 -3.29
C LEU A 177 29.83 8.23 -2.81
N VAL A 178 30.99 8.83 -3.09
CA VAL A 178 32.29 8.29 -2.67
C VAL A 178 32.53 8.57 -1.19
N SER A 179 32.09 9.74 -0.71
CA SER A 179 32.24 10.18 0.68
C SER A 179 30.90 10.69 1.25
N PRO A 180 29.91 9.80 1.43
CA PRO A 180 28.60 10.20 1.92
C PRO A 180 28.70 10.75 3.34
N THR A 181 28.27 12.00 3.53
CA THR A 181 28.15 12.57 4.86
C THR A 181 26.94 11.98 5.58
N GLN A 182 27.04 11.80 6.90
CA GLN A 182 25.93 11.28 7.72
C GLN A 182 24.68 12.18 7.59
N ALA A 183 24.87 13.49 7.47
CA ALA A 183 23.79 14.44 7.23
C ALA A 183 23.07 14.21 5.89
N ALA A 184 23.79 13.88 4.82
CA ALA A 184 23.20 13.55 3.53
C ALA A 184 22.39 12.25 3.62
N TYR A 185 22.92 11.23 4.30
CA TYR A 185 22.22 9.97 4.52
C TYR A 185 20.91 10.17 5.32
N MET A 186 20.94 10.92 6.43
CA MET A 186 19.76 11.17 7.27
C MET A 186 18.63 11.88 6.52
N ARG A 187 18.94 12.62 5.46
CA ARG A 187 17.94 13.28 4.60
C ARG A 187 17.46 12.36 3.49
N LEU A 188 18.37 11.61 2.87
CA LEU A 188 18.09 10.78 1.71
C LEU A 188 17.29 9.52 2.07
N ALA A 189 17.72 8.79 3.12
CA ALA A 189 17.14 7.49 3.45
C ALA A 189 15.63 7.55 3.77
N PRO A 190 15.13 8.51 4.57
CA PRO A 190 13.70 8.66 4.81
C PRO A 190 12.94 9.09 3.55
N LEU A 191 13.50 10.03 2.77
CA LEU A 191 12.85 10.54 1.56
C LEU A 191 12.64 9.42 0.53
N VAL A 192 13.66 8.63 0.25
CA VAL A 192 13.56 7.49 -0.67
C VAL A 192 12.59 6.45 -0.12
N SER A 193 12.63 6.16 1.18
CA SER A 193 11.69 5.23 1.82
C SER A 193 10.24 5.68 1.67
N ILE A 194 9.94 6.96 1.83
CA ILE A 194 8.59 7.52 1.68
C ILE A 194 8.10 7.37 0.24
N ILE A 195 8.93 7.72 -0.75
CA ILE A 195 8.56 7.61 -2.17
C ILE A 195 8.33 6.13 -2.55
N SER A 196 9.21 5.23 -2.12
CA SER A 196 9.07 3.79 -2.38
C SER A 196 7.89 3.16 -1.64
N PHE A 197 7.58 3.62 -0.43
CA PHE A 197 6.34 3.28 0.27
C PHE A 197 5.13 3.72 -0.54
N TYR A 198 5.11 4.96 -1.03
CA TYR A 198 3.99 5.52 -1.77
C TYR A 198 3.69 4.74 -3.07
N ALA A 199 4.71 4.26 -3.76
CA ALA A 199 4.51 3.42 -4.94
C ALA A 199 4.02 1.99 -4.63
N GLY A 200 4.28 1.52 -3.42
CA GLY A 200 3.68 0.30 -2.87
C GLY A 200 2.29 0.54 -2.27
N PHE A 201 1.94 1.79 -1.96
CA PHE A 201 0.73 2.20 -1.28
C PHE A 201 -0.46 2.38 -2.23
N ASP A 202 -1.68 2.31 -1.70
CA ASP A 202 -2.93 2.64 -2.43
C ASP A 202 -3.56 3.88 -1.78
N PRO A 203 -3.72 5.00 -2.50
CA PRO A 203 -4.25 6.25 -1.93
C PRO A 203 -5.64 6.08 -1.31
N ASN A 204 -6.44 5.13 -1.79
CA ASN A 204 -7.78 4.87 -1.28
C ASN A 204 -7.76 4.33 0.17
N MET A 205 -6.64 3.75 0.61
CA MET A 205 -6.48 3.33 2.01
C MET A 205 -6.47 4.52 2.96
N PHE A 206 -5.83 5.62 2.57
CA PHE A 206 -5.76 6.80 3.41
C PHE A 206 -7.14 7.44 3.57
N ALA A 207 -7.90 7.53 2.49
CA ALA A 207 -9.29 7.96 2.53
C ALA A 207 -10.13 7.06 3.48
N SER A 208 -10.03 5.74 3.33
CA SER A 208 -10.75 4.79 4.20
C SER A 208 -10.34 4.89 5.67
N LEU A 209 -9.05 5.14 5.95
CA LEU A 209 -8.55 5.32 7.31
C LEU A 209 -9.08 6.62 7.92
N LEU A 210 -9.05 7.72 7.15
CA LEU A 210 -9.61 9.00 7.58
C LEU A 210 -11.11 8.88 7.84
N ASP A 211 -11.86 8.16 7.02
CA ASP A 211 -13.29 7.92 7.24
C ASP A 211 -13.53 7.14 8.54
N ARG A 212 -12.68 6.15 8.86
CA ARG A 212 -12.75 5.42 10.13
C ARG A 212 -12.45 6.33 11.32
N VAL A 213 -11.39 7.13 11.23
CA VAL A 213 -11.04 8.09 12.30
C VAL A 213 -12.18 9.10 12.48
N LYS A 214 -12.75 9.60 11.39
CA LYS A 214 -13.92 10.48 11.40
C LYS A 214 -15.12 9.81 12.07
N SER A 215 -15.46 8.58 11.70
CA SER A 215 -16.55 7.83 12.34
C SER A 215 -16.32 7.60 13.84
N PHE A 216 -15.06 7.38 14.25
CA PHE A 216 -14.70 7.20 15.65
C PHE A 216 -14.86 8.50 16.44
N LEU A 217 -14.49 9.64 15.83
CA LEU A 217 -14.64 10.96 16.42
C LEU A 217 -16.10 11.45 16.46
N GLU A 218 -16.96 10.99 15.54
CA GLU A 218 -18.41 11.32 15.52
C GLU A 218 -19.22 10.48 16.53
N THR A 219 -18.63 9.47 17.17
CA THR A 219 -19.32 8.56 18.10
C THR A 219 -19.61 9.08 19.54
N PRO A 220 -19.13 10.23 20.06
CA PRO A 220 -19.30 10.53 21.50
C PRO A 220 -20.67 11.08 21.92
N GLU A 221 -21.55 11.53 21.02
CA GLU A 221 -22.76 12.28 21.45
C GLU A 221 -24.07 11.48 21.45
N SER A 222 -24.16 10.37 20.70
CA SER A 222 -25.40 9.59 20.61
C SER A 222 -25.60 8.54 21.72
N ALA A 223 -24.60 8.32 22.59
CA ALA A 223 -24.75 7.42 23.74
C ALA A 223 -25.56 8.06 24.90
N GLY A 224 -25.65 9.40 24.97
CA GLY A 224 -26.43 10.11 25.99
C GLY A 224 -27.94 10.14 25.71
N GLY A 225 -28.36 10.29 24.44
CA GLY A 225 -29.78 10.40 24.09
C GLY A 225 -30.57 9.09 24.12
N ARG A 226 -29.88 7.93 24.06
CA ARG A 226 -30.57 6.62 24.03
C ARG A 226 -31.05 6.16 25.41
N ALA A 227 -30.43 6.66 26.49
CA ALA A 227 -30.93 6.43 27.84
C ALA A 227 -32.25 7.20 28.09
N GLU A 228 -32.34 8.43 27.60
CA GLU A 228 -33.51 9.30 27.81
C GLU A 228 -34.76 8.82 27.03
N VAL A 229 -34.58 8.28 25.82
CA VAL A 229 -35.72 7.76 25.02
C VAL A 229 -36.25 6.42 25.57
N VAL A 230 -35.40 5.58 26.17
CA VAL A 230 -35.86 4.34 26.83
C VAL A 230 -36.60 4.67 28.14
N GLU A 231 -36.15 5.68 28.88
CA GLU A 231 -36.83 6.14 30.09
C GLU A 231 -38.18 6.83 29.78
N ALA A 232 -38.23 7.64 28.71
CA ALA A 232 -39.48 8.25 28.24
C ALA A 232 -40.49 7.21 27.69
N SER A 233 -40.00 6.16 27.02
CA SER A 233 -40.85 5.07 26.50
C SER A 233 -41.38 4.16 27.61
N ALA A 234 -40.59 3.90 28.66
CA ALA A 234 -41.04 3.14 29.82
C ALA A 234 -42.13 3.87 30.64
N ALA A 235 -42.09 5.20 30.70
CA ALA A 235 -43.06 6.01 31.45
C ALA A 235 -44.47 6.05 30.83
N GLN A 236 -44.65 5.65 29.56
CA GLN A 236 -45.93 5.80 28.86
C GLN A 236 -46.86 4.56 28.96
N THR A 237 -46.43 3.51 29.64
CA THR A 237 -47.25 2.30 29.87
C THR A 237 -48.16 2.47 31.10
N LYS A 238 -49.10 3.42 31.05
CA LYS A 238 -50.12 3.60 32.09
C LYS A 238 -51.34 2.70 31.77
N PRO A 239 -51.74 1.77 32.66
CA PRO A 239 -52.85 0.85 32.40
C PRO A 239 -54.19 1.60 32.36
N ARG A 240 -54.99 1.31 31.32
CA ARG A 240 -56.34 1.84 31.12
C ARG A 240 -57.30 1.18 32.13
N PRO A 241 -58.04 1.95 32.95
CA PRO A 241 -59.03 1.37 33.86
C PRO A 241 -60.20 0.78 33.05
N ARG A 242 -60.70 -0.37 33.53
CA ARG A 242 -61.88 -1.07 33.00
C ARG A 242 -63.17 -0.44 33.50
#